data_AF-A0A803YIF6-F1
#
_entry.id   AF-A0A803YIF6-F1
#
_cell.length_a   1.000
_cell.length_b   1.000
_cell.length_c   1.000
_cell.angle_alpha   90.00
_cell.angle_beta   90.00
_cell.angle_gamma   90.00
#
_symmetry.space_group_name_H-M   'P 1'
#
loop_
_entity.id
_entity.type
_entity.pdbx_description
1 polymer ?
#
loop_
_entity_poly.entity_id
_entity_poly.type
_entity_poly.pdbx_seq_one_letter_code
_entity_poly.pdbx_strand_id
1 'polypeptide(L)'
;MALNKSMHARNRYKDKPPDFAYLAGKYPEFRQHVQTTLAGRVSLNFKDPEAVRALTCTLLKEDFGLTIDIPLERLIPTVPLRLNYIHWVEDLIGHQDADKGVLRRGIDIACKLRSNSF
;
A
#
# COMPACT_ATOMS: atom_id res chain seq x y z
N MET A 1 -6.50 11.89 -14.17
CA MET A 1 -5.54 11.08 -13.38
C MET A 1 -4.34 11.96 -13.06
N ALA A 2 -4.38 12.67 -11.94
CA ALA A 2 -3.33 13.62 -11.55
C ALA A 2 -2.96 13.39 -10.10
N LEU A 3 -1.95 12.57 -9.83
CA LEU A 3 -1.41 12.36 -8.48
C LEU A 3 0.13 12.23 -8.44
N ASN A 4 0.84 12.48 -9.55
CA ASN A 4 2.32 12.37 -9.57
C ASN A 4 3.06 13.59 -9.01
N LYS A 5 2.36 14.71 -8.73
CA LYS A 5 3.02 15.95 -8.29
C LYS A 5 3.23 16.04 -6.77
N SER A 6 2.66 15.13 -5.99
CA SER A 6 2.62 15.20 -4.52
C SER A 6 3.03 13.88 -3.83
N MET A 7 3.71 12.99 -4.53
CA MET A 7 4.32 11.81 -3.91
C MET A 7 5.73 12.14 -3.43
N HIS A 8 5.99 11.85 -2.16
CA HIS A 8 7.28 12.04 -1.52
C HIS A 8 8.39 11.33 -2.30
N ALA A 9 9.56 11.96 -2.42
CA ALA A 9 10.71 11.39 -3.11
C ALA A 9 11.19 10.04 -2.55
N ARG A 10 10.85 9.68 -1.30
CA ARG A 10 11.21 8.43 -0.65
C ARG A 10 10.16 7.31 -0.87
N ASN A 11 9.02 7.66 -1.46
CA ASN A 11 7.95 6.70 -1.70
C ASN A 11 8.33 5.75 -2.84
N ARG A 12 8.50 4.46 -2.55
CA ARG A 12 8.86 3.42 -3.53
C ARG A 12 7.90 3.38 -4.73
N TYR A 13 6.62 3.69 -4.52
CA TYR A 13 5.60 3.64 -5.57
C TYR A 13 5.57 4.87 -6.47
N LYS A 14 6.39 5.90 -6.20
CA LYS A 14 6.50 7.10 -7.04
C LYS A 14 7.19 6.78 -8.37
N ASP A 15 8.33 6.11 -8.30
CA ASP A 15 9.14 5.77 -9.48
C ASP A 15 8.82 4.37 -10.01
N LYS A 16 8.30 3.48 -9.17
CA LYS A 16 7.94 2.11 -9.53
C LYS A 16 6.47 1.84 -9.23
N PRO A 17 5.55 2.08 -10.19
CA PRO A 17 4.16 1.70 -10.01
C PRO A 17 4.06 0.18 -9.83
N PRO A 18 3.08 -0.31 -9.05
CA PRO A 18 2.92 -1.73 -8.81
C PRO A 18 2.60 -2.49 -10.11
N ASP A 19 3.36 -3.55 -10.37
CA ASP A 19 3.17 -4.38 -11.55
C ASP A 19 2.06 -5.41 -11.29
N PHE A 20 0.85 -5.10 -11.76
CA PHE A 20 -0.30 -5.99 -11.59
C PHE A 20 -0.13 -7.32 -12.32
N ALA A 21 0.63 -7.37 -13.43
CA ALA A 21 0.85 -8.60 -14.16
C ALA A 21 1.77 -9.54 -13.37
N TYR A 22 2.83 -9.00 -12.76
CA TYR A 22 3.70 -9.75 -11.87
C TYR A 22 2.94 -10.28 -10.64
N LEU A 23 2.16 -9.42 -9.98
CA LEU A 23 1.36 -9.79 -8.81
C LEU A 23 0.31 -10.86 -9.16
N ALA A 24 -0.36 -10.75 -10.30
CA ALA A 24 -1.34 -11.74 -10.77
C ALA A 24 -0.69 -13.08 -11.16
N GLY A 25 0.58 -13.08 -11.56
CA GLY A 25 1.35 -14.29 -11.78
C GLY A 25 1.71 -15.03 -10.49
N LYS A 26 2.05 -14.28 -9.44
CA LYS A 26 2.52 -14.83 -8.16
C LYS A 26 1.39 -15.19 -7.19
N TYR A 27 0.30 -14.41 -7.20
CA TYR A 27 -0.82 -14.55 -6.27
C TYR A 27 -2.10 -14.91 -7.04
N PRO A 28 -2.53 -16.18 -7.03
CA PRO A 28 -3.74 -16.60 -7.75
C PRO A 28 -5.01 -15.94 -7.18
N GLU A 29 -5.02 -15.66 -5.88
CA GLU A 29 -6.10 -14.94 -5.19
C GLU A 29 -6.25 -13.49 -5.67
N PHE A 30 -5.17 -12.88 -6.15
CA PHE A 30 -5.21 -11.56 -6.76
C PHE A 30 -5.59 -11.65 -8.24
N ARG A 31 -5.15 -12.73 -8.92
CA ARG A 31 -5.42 -12.97 -10.34
C ARG A 31 -6.90 -13.01 -10.70
N GLN A 32 -7.74 -13.55 -9.82
CA GLN A 32 -9.20 -13.60 -10.02
C GLN A 32 -9.86 -12.20 -10.04
N HIS A 33 -9.21 -11.19 -9.45
CA HIS A 33 -9.75 -9.83 -9.35
C HIS A 33 -9.15 -8.85 -10.39
N VAL A 34 -8.16 -9.28 -11.17
CA VAL A 34 -7.60 -8.47 -12.26
C VAL A 34 -8.30 -8.77 -13.58
N GLN A 35 -8.48 -7.72 -14.38
CA GLN A 35 -9.03 -7.80 -15.72
C GLN A 35 -7.93 -7.49 -16.73
N THR A 36 -7.92 -8.21 -17.85
CA THR A 36 -7.02 -7.89 -18.96
C THR A 36 -7.76 -6.98 -19.91
N THR A 37 -7.29 -5.74 -20.05
CA THR A 37 -7.83 -4.80 -21.03
C THR A 37 -7.50 -5.27 -22.44
N LEU A 38 -8.31 -4.90 -23.44
CA LEU A 38 -8.09 -5.21 -24.87
C LEU A 38 -6.68 -4.86 -25.38
N ALA A 39 -6.00 -3.91 -24.74
CA ALA A 39 -4.61 -3.54 -25.02
C ALA A 39 -3.56 -4.50 -24.42
N GLY A 40 -3.97 -5.66 -23.89
CA GLY A 40 -3.08 -6.65 -23.24
C GLY A 40 -2.53 -6.21 -21.88
N ARG A 41 -3.01 -5.10 -21.32
CA ARG A 41 -2.58 -4.60 -20.00
C ARG A 41 -3.48 -5.16 -18.91
N VAL A 42 -2.86 -5.70 -17.87
CA VAL A 42 -3.54 -6.13 -16.64
C VAL A 42 -3.95 -4.87 -15.86
N SER A 43 -5.24 -4.72 -15.60
CA SER A 43 -5.82 -3.60 -14.86
C SER A 43 -6.76 -4.14 -13.78
N LEU A 44 -6.94 -3.37 -12.72
CA LEU A 44 -7.80 -3.74 -11.61
C LEU A 44 -9.03 -2.82 -11.54
N ASN A 45 -10.18 -3.36 -11.14
CA ASN A 45 -11.37 -2.56 -10.92
C ASN A 45 -11.36 -1.92 -9.52
N PHE A 46 -10.99 -0.63 -9.45
CA PHE A 46 -10.94 0.10 -8.18
C PHE A 46 -12.31 0.39 -7.55
N LYS A 47 -13.41 0.09 -8.24
CA LYS A 47 -14.76 0.18 -7.66
C LYS A 47 -15.13 -1.04 -6.83
N ASP A 48 -14.43 -2.15 -7.05
CA ASP A 48 -14.71 -3.41 -6.37
C ASP A 48 -13.87 -3.50 -5.08
N PRO A 49 -14.51 -3.53 -3.89
CA PRO A 49 -13.78 -3.57 -2.63
C PRO A 49 -12.98 -4.86 -2.46
N GLU A 50 -13.43 -6.00 -3.00
CA GLU A 50 -12.66 -7.24 -2.91
C GLU A 50 -11.36 -7.16 -3.71
N ALA A 51 -11.44 -6.61 -4.92
CA ALA A 51 -10.27 -6.38 -5.76
C ALA A 51 -9.25 -5.43 -5.10
N VAL A 52 -9.72 -4.31 -4.53
CA VAL A 52 -8.85 -3.34 -3.84
C VAL A 52 -8.25 -3.94 -2.58
N ARG A 53 -9.01 -4.76 -1.83
CA ARG A 53 -8.51 -5.50 -0.66
C ARG A 53 -7.40 -6.46 -1.06
N ALA A 54 -7.66 -7.30 -2.07
CA ALA A 54 -6.69 -8.27 -2.56
C ALA A 54 -5.40 -7.56 -2.98
N LEU A 55 -5.52 -6.46 -3.74
CA LEU A 55 -4.38 -5.62 -4.12
C LEU A 55 -3.57 -5.16 -2.90
N THR A 56 -4.23 -4.51 -1.94
CA THR A 56 -3.58 -3.97 -0.75
C THR A 56 -2.89 -5.07 0.06
N CYS A 57 -3.53 -6.22 0.26
CA CYS A 57 -2.92 -7.35 0.97
C CYS A 57 -1.72 -7.92 0.22
N THR A 58 -1.80 -8.11 -1.11
CA THR A 58 -0.65 -8.59 -1.89
C THR A 58 0.52 -7.62 -1.89
N LEU A 59 0.28 -6.31 -2.01
CA LEU A 59 1.33 -5.31 -1.95
C LEU A 59 2.02 -5.29 -0.58
N LEU A 60 1.24 -5.33 0.50
CA LEU A 60 1.81 -5.36 1.86
C LEU A 60 2.62 -6.62 2.12
N LYS A 61 2.16 -7.76 1.60
CA LYS A 61 2.88 -9.02 1.72
C LYS A 61 4.17 -9.03 0.88
N GLU A 62 4.13 -8.54 -0.34
CA GLU A 62 5.26 -8.56 -1.27
C GLU A 62 6.34 -7.52 -0.91
N ASP A 63 5.94 -6.28 -0.67
CA ASP A 63 6.88 -5.17 -0.44
C ASP A 63 7.34 -5.06 1.02
N PHE A 64 6.46 -5.41 1.97
CA PHE A 64 6.69 -5.21 3.41
C PHE A 64 6.75 -6.52 4.21
N GLY A 65 6.42 -7.67 3.60
CA GLY A 65 6.31 -8.94 4.33
C GLY A 65 5.14 -8.99 5.32
N LEU A 66 4.20 -8.04 5.24
CA LEU A 66 3.09 -7.93 6.19
C LEU A 66 1.86 -8.64 5.66
N THR A 67 1.39 -9.64 6.40
CA THR A 67 0.11 -10.30 6.13
C THR A 67 -0.96 -9.66 7.00
N ILE A 68 -1.92 -8.99 6.37
CA ILE A 68 -3.06 -8.39 7.07
C ILE A 68 -4.36 -8.89 6.45
N ASP A 69 -5.38 -9.00 7.31
CA ASP A 69 -6.73 -9.31 6.91
C ASP A 69 -7.60 -8.05 7.09
N ILE A 70 -8.23 -7.61 6.00
CA ILE A 70 -9.04 -6.39 5.99
C ILE A 70 -10.50 -6.80 5.71
N PRO A 71 -11.43 -6.59 6.64
CA PRO A 71 -12.84 -6.87 6.39
C PRO A 71 -13.41 -5.87 5.38
N LEU A 72 -14.32 -6.34 4.51
CA LEU A 72 -14.92 -5.54 3.42
C LEU A 72 -15.79 -4.39 3.92
N GLU A 73 -16.31 -4.49 5.15
CA GLU A 73 -17.11 -3.44 5.80
C GLU A 73 -16.27 -2.21 6.20
N ARG A 74 -14.94 -2.27 6.05
CA ARG A 74 -14.03 -1.19 6.42
C ARG A 74 -13.42 -0.53 5.19
N LEU A 75 -13.02 0.72 5.36
CA LEU A 75 -12.31 1.48 4.33
C LEU A 75 -10.97 0.80 4.03
N ILE A 76 -10.79 0.35 2.80
CA ILE A 76 -9.55 -0.30 2.37
C ILE A 76 -8.50 0.79 2.09
N PRO A 77 -7.41 0.84 2.85
CA PRO A 77 -6.39 1.86 2.66
C PRO A 77 -5.61 1.59 1.37
N THR A 78 -5.28 2.67 0.65
CA THR A 78 -4.33 2.61 -0.46
C THR A 78 -2.91 2.72 0.10
N VAL A 79 -2.09 1.69 -0.15
CA VAL A 79 -0.71 1.61 0.34
C VAL A 79 0.13 2.83 -0.06
N PRO A 80 0.11 3.32 -1.32
CA PRO A 80 0.95 4.45 -1.72
C PRO A 80 0.63 5.75 -0.98
N LEU A 81 -0.65 5.98 -0.65
CA LEU A 81 -1.08 7.19 0.04
C LEU A 81 -0.67 7.16 1.52
N ARG A 82 -0.81 5.99 2.18
CA ARG A 82 -0.39 5.81 3.56
C ARG A 82 1.12 5.96 3.73
N LEU A 83 1.91 5.41 2.80
CA LEU A 83 3.36 5.60 2.81
C LEU A 83 3.78 7.06 2.60
N ASN A 84 3.05 7.79 1.76
CA ASN A 84 3.29 9.21 1.59
C ASN A 84 3.16 9.97 2.91
N TYR A 85 2.10 9.66 3.68
CA TYR A 85 1.89 10.24 5.00
C TYR A 85 3.00 9.87 5.98
N ILE A 86 3.42 8.61 6.02
CA ILE A 86 4.52 8.15 6.89
C ILE A 86 5.81 8.92 6.59
N HIS A 87 6.22 9.01 5.31
CA HIS A 87 7.42 9.76 4.94
C HIS A 87 7.32 11.25 5.27
N TRP A 88 6.12 11.82 5.15
CA TRP A 88 5.90 13.21 5.53
C TRP A 88 6.03 13.42 7.05
N VAL A 89 5.52 12.48 7.85
CA VAL A 89 5.74 12.47 9.31
C VAL A 89 7.23 12.29 9.64
N GLU A 90 7.96 11.45 8.89
CA GLU A 90 9.41 11.30 9.06
C GLU A 90 10.19 12.60 8.76
N ASP A 91 9.76 13.38 7.77
CA ASP A 91 10.34 14.70 7.50
C ASP A 91 10.03 15.68 8.63
N LEU A 92 8.80 15.65 9.17
CA LEU A 92 8.36 16.52 10.28
C LEU A 92 9.10 16.24 11.59
N ILE A 93 9.31 14.98 11.94
CA ILE A 93 10.03 14.60 13.17
C ILE A 93 11.55 14.81 13.07
N GLY A 94 12.07 15.13 11.88
CA GLY A 94 13.48 15.32 11.63
C GLY A 94 14.23 14.00 11.53
N HIS A 95 14.72 13.70 10.33
CA HIS A 95 15.57 12.54 10.09
C HIS A 95 17.04 12.90 10.39
N GLN A 96 17.37 13.18 11.66
CA GLN A 96 18.76 13.40 12.06
C GLN A 96 19.45 12.04 12.23
N ASP A 97 20.54 11.79 11.51
CA ASP A 97 21.36 10.57 11.65
C ASP A 97 21.86 10.34 13.08
N ALA A 98 21.97 11.40 13.89
CA ALA A 98 22.30 11.34 15.31
C ALA A 98 21.20 10.72 16.19
N ASP A 99 19.97 10.57 15.67
CA ASP A 99 18.78 10.05 16.37
C ASP A 99 18.43 8.61 15.95
N LYS A 100 19.31 7.95 15.16
CA LYS A 100 19.19 6.54 14.77
C LYS A 100 19.37 5.62 15.99
N GLY A 101 18.35 5.56 16.83
CA GLY A 101 18.35 4.79 18.07
C GLY A 101 17.39 5.32 19.13
N VAL A 102 16.83 6.52 18.94
CA VAL A 102 15.85 7.07 19.86
C VAL A 102 14.48 6.49 19.55
N LEU A 103 13.85 5.92 20.58
CA LEU A 103 12.50 5.39 20.48
C LEU A 103 11.51 6.53 20.19
N ARG A 104 10.94 6.54 18.98
CA ARG A 104 9.89 7.48 18.60
C ARG A 104 8.52 6.87 18.90
N ARG A 105 7.67 7.65 19.58
CA ARG A 105 6.30 7.26 19.94
C ARG A 105 5.33 8.13 19.17
N GLY A 106 4.43 7.49 18.41
CA GLY A 106 3.38 8.16 17.66
C GLY A 106 2.01 7.60 18.06
N ILE A 107 0.97 8.41 17.89
CA ILE A 107 -0.42 8.02 18.11
C ILE A 107 -1.12 8.11 16.76
N ASP A 108 -1.59 6.97 16.23
CA ASP A 108 -2.48 6.94 15.06
C ASP A 108 -3.93 6.97 15.52
N ILE A 109 -4.59 8.12 15.33
CA ILE A 109 -6.00 8.27 15.67
C ILE A 109 -6.83 7.71 14.51
N ALA A 110 -7.70 6.75 14.82
CA ALA A 110 -8.53 6.00 13.89
C ALA A 110 -7.84 4.86 13.09
N CYS A 111 -6.86 4.18 13.69
CA CYS A 111 -6.37 2.90 13.19
C CYS A 111 -7.49 1.85 13.23
N LYS A 112 -8.13 1.63 12.07
CA LYS A 112 -9.19 0.62 11.90
C LYS A 112 -8.67 -0.69 11.33
N LEU A 113 -7.36 -0.89 11.25
CA LEU A 113 -6.76 -2.14 10.79
C LEU A 113 -6.50 -3.03 11.99
N ARG A 114 -7.05 -4.25 11.97
CA ARG A 114 -6.68 -5.27 12.95
C ARG A 114 -5.36 -5.86 12.48
N SER A 115 -4.27 -5.58 13.20
CA SER A 115 -3.02 -6.31 12.99
C SER A 115 -3.20 -7.67 13.66
N ASN A 116 -3.31 -8.74 12.88
CA ASN A 116 -3.24 -10.11 13.40
C ASN A 116 -1.77 -10.43 13.70
N SER A 117 -1.24 -9.85 14.75
CA SER A 117 -0.03 -10.36 15.41
C SER A 117 -0.51 -11.26 16.54
N PHE A 118 -0.29 -12.58 16.39
CA PHE A 118 -0.35 -13.55 17.48
C PHE A 118 0.82 -13.35 18.44
#